data_AF-A0A1V2ZBM0-F1
#
_entry.id   AF-A0A1V2ZBM0-F1
#
_cell.length_a   1.000
_cell.length_b   1.000
_cell.length_c   1.000
_cell.angle_alpha   90.00
_cell.angle_beta   90.00
_cell.angle_gamma   90.00
#
_symmetry.space_group_name_H-M   'P 1'
#
loop_
_entity.id
_entity.type
_entity.pdbx_description
1 polymer ?
#
loop_
_entity_poly.entity_id
_entity_poly.type
_entity_poly.pdbx_seq_one_letter_code
_entity_poly.pdbx_strand_id
1 'polypeptide(L)'
;MRVTPAARFRDPIAGALADPTLLTIAAVALLGLLLLAAVVTARLLAAPRAVVTASGEGGVVVSGGPDLARLLHFVDPFLPRSSLRPSVVLVPTTEVLTVIAGEDRAELLWDEIRRVERRRTGLGTRSEILVEFARTGRPRRAVLRLVEEPGALGLRRAPEESVDRFERRLRLHTTAAWTGPDWGSRPS
;
A
#
# COMPACT_ATOMS: atom_id res chain seq x y z
N MET A 1 -43.78 -11.42 -65.22
CA MET A 1 -42.49 -10.90 -64.71
C MET A 1 -42.69 -10.60 -63.22
N ARG A 2 -42.22 -11.48 -62.32
CA ARG A 2 -42.38 -11.29 -60.86
C ARG A 2 -41.07 -10.70 -60.33
N VAL A 3 -41.14 -9.49 -59.77
CA VAL A 3 -40.02 -8.85 -59.09
C VAL A 3 -40.01 -9.36 -57.66
N THR A 4 -39.02 -10.18 -57.32
CA THR A 4 -38.78 -10.66 -55.95
C THR A 4 -38.21 -9.48 -55.14
N PRO A 5 -38.74 -9.14 -53.95
CA PRO A 5 -38.17 -8.07 -53.15
C PRO A 5 -36.81 -8.51 -52.60
N ALA A 6 -35.79 -7.67 -52.81
CA ALA A 6 -34.47 -7.85 -52.23
C ALA A 6 -34.60 -7.99 -50.70
N ALA A 7 -34.16 -9.13 -50.17
CA ALA A 7 -34.04 -9.33 -48.74
C ALA A 7 -33.12 -8.24 -48.18
N ARG A 8 -33.68 -7.34 -47.37
CA ARG A 8 -32.88 -6.40 -46.57
C ARG A 8 -32.04 -7.24 -45.61
N PHE A 9 -30.76 -7.41 -45.91
CA PHE A 9 -29.78 -7.81 -44.91
C PHE A 9 -29.73 -6.70 -43.85
N ARG A 10 -30.51 -6.88 -42.77
CA ARG A 10 -30.28 -6.12 -41.54
C ARG A 10 -28.95 -6.62 -40.99
N ASP A 11 -27.93 -5.78 -41.02
CA ASP A 11 -26.68 -6.06 -40.32
C ASP A 11 -27.02 -6.29 -38.83
N PRO A 12 -26.83 -7.50 -38.29
CA PRO A 12 -27.14 -7.79 -36.89
C PRO A 12 -26.27 -6.93 -35.96
N ILE A 13 -25.13 -6.46 -36.44
CA ILE A 13 -24.22 -5.53 -35.76
C ILE A 13 -24.87 -4.14 -35.61
N ALA A 14 -25.57 -3.64 -36.64
CA ALA A 14 -26.26 -2.36 -36.59
C ALA A 14 -27.49 -2.38 -35.66
N GLY A 15 -28.17 -3.54 -35.56
CA GLY A 15 -29.24 -3.75 -34.59
C GLY A 15 -28.75 -3.88 -33.15
N ALA A 16 -27.61 -4.55 -32.93
CA ALA A 16 -26.98 -4.67 -31.62
C ALA A 16 -26.38 -3.35 -31.10
N LEU A 17 -25.89 -2.48 -32.01
CA LEU A 17 -25.44 -1.12 -31.69
C LEU A 17 -26.57 -0.14 -31.38
N ALA A 18 -27.83 -0.48 -31.72
CA ALA A 18 -29.00 0.33 -31.41
C ALA A 18 -29.66 -0.03 -30.07
N ASP A 19 -29.22 -1.10 -29.40
CA ASP A 19 -29.71 -1.47 -28.08
C ASP A 19 -28.97 -0.65 -27.00
N PRO A 20 -29.64 0.31 -26.33
CA PRO A 20 -29.01 1.14 -25.31
C PRO A 20 -28.48 0.32 -24.13
N THR A 21 -29.02 -0.88 -23.91
CA THR A 21 -28.58 -1.81 -22.85
C THR A 21 -27.19 -2.37 -23.16
N LEU A 22 -26.96 -2.83 -24.40
CA LEU A 22 -25.67 -3.37 -24.83
C LEU A 22 -24.59 -2.28 -24.87
N LEU A 23 -24.94 -1.07 -25.31
CA LEU A 23 -24.04 0.09 -25.25
C LEU A 23 -23.65 0.44 -23.81
N THR A 24 -24.60 0.41 -22.87
CA THR A 24 -24.32 0.69 -21.45
C THR A 24 -23.40 -0.38 -20.85
N ILE A 25 -23.66 -1.66 -21.13
CA ILE A 25 -22.80 -2.77 -20.66
C ILE A 25 -21.39 -2.63 -21.24
N ALA A 26 -21.27 -2.35 -22.54
CA ALA A 26 -19.98 -2.15 -23.19
C ALA A 26 -19.23 -0.95 -22.61
N ALA A 27 -19.91 0.17 -22.34
CA ALA A 27 -19.33 1.36 -21.73
C ALA A 27 -18.85 1.10 -20.29
N VAL A 28 -19.65 0.38 -19.48
CA VAL A 28 -19.27 0.00 -18.11
C VAL A 28 -18.11 -0.99 -18.11
N ALA A 29 -18.11 -1.97 -19.01
CA ALA A 29 -17.01 -2.92 -19.15
C ALA A 29 -15.71 -2.22 -19.57
N LEU A 30 -15.79 -1.31 -20.56
CA LEU A 30 -14.65 -0.49 -21.00
C LEU A 30 -14.13 0.40 -19.86
N LEU A 31 -15.03 1.06 -19.12
CA LEU A 31 -14.66 1.87 -17.95
C LEU A 31 -13.95 1.01 -16.90
N GLY A 32 -14.49 -0.18 -16.59
CA GLY A 32 -13.85 -1.13 -15.68
C GLY A 32 -12.45 -1.54 -16.13
N LEU A 33 -12.28 -1.78 -17.43
CA LEU A 33 -11.00 -2.16 -18.04
C LEU A 33 -9.99 -1.01 -18.01
N LEU A 34 -10.43 0.23 -18.26
CA LEU A 34 -9.62 1.43 -18.14
C LEU A 34 -9.19 1.69 -16.69
N LEU A 35 -10.11 1.54 -15.72
CA LEU A 35 -9.79 1.65 -14.30
C LEU A 35 -8.79 0.57 -13.87
N LEU A 36 -8.96 -0.67 -14.32
CA LEU A 36 -8.02 -1.75 -14.07
C LEU A 36 -6.64 -1.44 -14.65
N ALA A 37 -6.59 -1.00 -15.92
CA ALA A 37 -5.34 -0.61 -16.57
C ALA A 37 -4.64 0.52 -15.80
N ALA A 38 -5.36 1.57 -15.41
CA ALA A 38 -4.82 2.67 -14.62
C ALA A 38 -4.23 2.19 -13.28
N VAL A 39 -4.94 1.31 -12.56
CA VAL A 39 -4.46 0.73 -11.30
C VAL A 39 -3.21 -0.12 -11.51
N VAL A 40 -3.17 -0.94 -12.56
CA VAL A 40 -2.02 -1.78 -12.90
C VAL A 40 -0.81 -0.91 -13.27
N THR A 41 -0.98 0.08 -14.13
CA THR A 41 0.09 1.01 -14.51
C THR A 41 0.61 1.79 -13.31
N ALA A 42 -0.27 2.30 -12.44
CA ALA A 42 0.12 2.98 -11.22
C ALA A 42 0.96 2.06 -10.30
N ARG A 43 0.59 0.78 -10.18
CA ARG A 43 1.36 -0.21 -9.41
C ARG A 43 2.72 -0.51 -10.04
N LEU A 44 2.77 -0.68 -11.35
CA LEU A 44 4.01 -0.96 -12.09
C LEU A 44 5.02 0.20 -12.00
N LEU A 45 4.56 1.45 -11.85
CA LEU A 45 5.43 2.61 -11.68
C LEU A 45 5.78 2.88 -10.22
N ALA A 46 4.84 2.69 -9.30
CA ALA A 46 5.06 2.96 -7.87
C ALA A 46 6.01 1.95 -7.22
N ALA A 47 5.98 0.69 -7.67
CA ALA A 47 6.81 -0.37 -7.10
C ALA A 47 8.32 -0.16 -7.32
N PRO A 48 8.83 0.08 -8.55
CA PRO A 48 10.24 0.36 -8.79
C PRO A 48 10.70 1.62 -8.05
N ARG A 49 9.88 2.68 -8.06
CA ARG A 49 10.20 3.94 -7.34
C ARG A 49 10.38 3.69 -5.86
N ALA A 50 9.48 2.95 -5.22
CA ALA A 50 9.59 2.61 -3.81
C ALA A 50 10.86 1.81 -3.51
N VAL A 51 11.27 0.89 -4.38
CA VAL A 51 12.50 0.11 -4.22
C VAL A 51 13.75 0.99 -4.36
N VAL A 52 13.77 1.90 -5.33
CA VAL A 52 14.85 2.88 -5.51
C VAL A 52 14.95 3.81 -4.29
N THR A 53 13.84 4.34 -3.81
CA THR A 53 13.80 5.17 -2.59
C THR A 53 14.26 4.38 -1.38
N ALA A 54 13.82 3.13 -1.21
CA ALA A 54 14.26 2.28 -0.11
C ALA A 54 15.78 2.04 -0.15
N SER A 55 16.34 1.80 -1.33
CA SER A 55 17.78 1.62 -1.51
C SER A 55 18.57 2.90 -1.22
N GLY A 56 18.05 4.06 -1.64
CA GLY A 56 18.71 5.35 -1.40
C GLY A 56 18.68 5.79 0.06
N GLU A 57 17.57 5.53 0.75
CA GLU A 57 17.33 5.96 2.13
C GLU A 57 17.72 4.90 3.18
N GLY A 58 18.12 3.70 2.77
CA GLY A 58 18.40 2.58 3.69
C GLY A 58 17.14 2.02 4.38
N GLY A 59 15.99 2.14 3.71
CA GLY A 59 14.69 1.71 4.17
C GLY A 59 14.24 0.35 3.64
N VAL A 60 12.99 -0.01 3.93
CA VAL A 60 12.33 -1.23 3.45
C VAL A 60 10.99 -0.89 2.80
N VAL A 61 10.62 -1.61 1.74
CA VAL A 61 9.33 -1.42 1.09
C VAL A 61 8.27 -2.26 1.79
N VAL A 62 7.13 -1.65 2.06
CA VAL A 62 5.95 -2.30 2.63
C VAL A 62 4.79 -2.16 1.66
N SER A 63 4.07 -3.26 1.41
CA SER A 63 2.88 -3.25 0.57
C SER A 63 1.71 -2.53 1.24
N GLY A 64 0.98 -1.78 0.42
CA GLY A 64 -0.15 -0.95 0.83
C GLY A 64 -1.41 -1.71 1.20
N GLY A 65 -2.20 -1.12 2.09
CA GLY A 65 -3.49 -1.62 2.52
C GLY A 65 -4.20 -0.68 3.51
N PRO A 66 -5.39 -1.05 4.01
CA PRO A 66 -6.14 -0.24 4.97
C PRO A 66 -5.34 0.09 6.23
N ASP A 67 -4.51 -0.85 6.68
CA ASP A 67 -3.64 -0.71 7.84
C ASP A 67 -2.59 0.39 7.66
N LEU A 68 -2.03 0.49 6.45
CA LEU A 68 -1.05 1.52 6.11
C LEU A 68 -1.70 2.88 5.92
N ALA A 69 -2.92 2.93 5.39
CA ALA A 69 -3.69 4.18 5.33
C ALA A 69 -3.98 4.71 6.75
N ARG A 70 -4.27 3.82 7.71
CA ARG A 70 -4.42 4.20 9.13
C ARG A 70 -3.12 4.67 9.75
N LEU A 71 -1.99 4.05 9.41
CA LEU A 71 -0.67 4.49 9.86
C LEU A 71 -0.36 5.89 9.31
N LEU A 72 -0.48 6.09 8.00
CA LEU A 72 -0.23 7.38 7.35
C LEU A 72 -1.10 8.49 7.95
N HIS A 73 -2.40 8.24 8.13
CA HIS A 73 -3.30 9.21 8.74
C HIS A 73 -3.03 9.46 10.23
N PHE A 74 -2.42 8.50 10.93
CA PHE A 74 -1.96 8.71 12.30
C PHE A 74 -0.73 9.60 12.36
N VAL A 75 0.22 9.36 11.46
CA VAL A 75 1.49 10.09 11.43
C VAL A 75 1.26 11.53 10.95
N ASP A 76 0.49 11.71 9.88
CA ASP A 76 0.10 13.02 9.38
C ASP A 76 -1.36 12.98 8.84
N PRO A 77 -2.31 13.65 9.53
CA PRO A 77 -3.71 13.65 9.14
C PRO A 77 -4.00 14.50 7.89
N PHE A 78 -3.08 15.38 7.49
CA PHE A 78 -3.21 16.25 6.32
C PHE A 78 -2.77 15.59 5.02
N LEU A 79 -2.17 14.40 5.12
CA LEU A 79 -1.79 13.63 3.93
C LEU A 79 -3.01 13.34 3.04
N PRO A 80 -2.89 13.53 1.72
CA PRO A 80 -3.94 13.15 0.78
C PRO A 80 -4.34 11.69 1.00
N ARG A 81 -5.66 11.41 1.06
CA ARG A 81 -6.20 10.09 1.42
C ARG A 81 -5.48 8.97 0.66
N SER A 82 -4.67 8.23 1.41
CA SER A 82 -3.68 7.28 0.95
C SER A 82 -4.23 5.88 0.69
N SER A 83 -5.55 5.72 0.62
CA SER A 83 -6.23 4.44 0.37
C SER A 83 -5.86 3.80 -0.98
N LEU A 84 -5.21 4.56 -1.87
CA LEU A 84 -4.76 4.12 -3.19
C LEU A 84 -3.25 3.88 -3.31
N ARG A 85 -2.45 4.08 -2.24
CA ARG A 85 -0.99 3.90 -2.33
C ARG A 85 -0.63 2.41 -2.24
N PRO A 86 -0.07 1.80 -3.31
CA PRO A 86 0.19 0.36 -3.35
C PRO A 86 1.45 -0.04 -2.56
N SER A 87 2.32 0.91 -2.23
CA SER A 87 3.59 0.73 -1.52
C SER A 87 3.97 1.99 -0.74
N VAL A 88 4.69 1.78 0.36
CA VAL A 88 5.33 2.83 1.18
C VAL A 88 6.70 2.33 1.59
N VAL A 89 7.65 3.24 1.75
CA VAL A 89 8.99 2.95 2.26
C VAL A 89 9.04 3.31 3.74
N LEU A 90 9.56 2.41 4.56
CA LEU A 90 9.84 2.64 5.96
C LEU A 90 11.34 2.76 6.16
N VAL A 91 11.78 3.89 6.71
CA VAL A 91 13.20 4.18 6.97
C VAL A 91 13.39 4.32 8.48
N PRO A 92 13.98 3.32 9.16
CA PRO A 92 14.33 3.43 10.56
C PRO A 92 15.55 4.36 10.70
N THR A 93 15.37 5.55 11.27
CA THR A 93 16.47 6.45 11.63
C THR A 93 16.76 6.34 13.13
N THR A 94 17.78 7.05 13.61
CA THR A 94 18.10 7.10 15.04
C THR A 94 16.98 7.70 15.88
N GLU A 95 16.24 8.67 15.33
CA GLU A 95 15.28 9.49 16.07
C GLU A 95 13.82 9.07 15.82
N VAL A 96 13.50 8.64 14.60
CA VAL A 96 12.12 8.36 14.18
C VAL A 96 12.05 7.20 13.17
N LEU A 97 10.87 6.60 13.05
CA LEU A 97 10.52 5.80 11.89
C LEU A 97 9.93 6.71 10.82
N THR A 98 10.72 7.02 9.78
CA THR A 98 10.23 7.78 8.63
C THR A 98 9.39 6.88 7.73
N VAL A 99 8.23 7.40 7.31
CA VAL A 99 7.27 6.77 6.40
C VAL A 99 7.20 7.58 5.12
N ILE A 100 7.68 7.04 4.00
CA ILE A 100 7.73 7.72 2.70
C ILE A 100 6.70 7.09 1.76
N ALA A 101 5.73 7.89 1.33
CA ALA A 101 4.59 7.48 0.55
C ALA A 101 4.54 8.28 -0.77
N GLY A 102 5.31 7.85 -1.77
CA GLY A 102 5.50 8.65 -2.98
C GLY A 102 6.37 9.87 -2.68
N GLU A 103 5.82 11.07 -2.85
CA GLU A 103 6.49 12.34 -2.52
C GLU A 103 6.27 12.77 -1.07
N ASP A 104 5.27 12.16 -0.41
CA ASP A 104 4.93 12.50 0.97
C ASP A 104 5.88 11.83 1.94
N ARG A 105 6.35 12.58 2.94
CA ARG A 105 7.17 12.08 4.05
C ARG A 105 6.49 12.39 5.36
N ALA A 106 6.44 11.39 6.24
CA ALA A 106 5.83 11.50 7.56
C ALA A 106 6.72 10.81 8.60
N GLU A 107 6.72 11.28 9.84
CA GLU A 107 7.61 10.78 10.90
C GLU A 107 6.85 10.22 12.10
N LEU A 108 7.07 8.95 12.40
CA LEU A 108 6.54 8.28 13.58
C LEU A 108 7.61 8.21 14.66
N LEU A 109 7.35 8.76 15.84
CA LEU A 109 8.33 8.75 16.92
C LEU A 109 8.49 7.34 17.51
N TRP A 110 9.69 7.00 17.99
CA TRP A 110 9.96 5.67 18.55
C TRP A 110 9.16 5.37 19.83
N ASP A 111 8.87 6.38 20.65
CA ASP A 111 8.04 6.30 21.86
C ASP A 111 6.54 6.12 21.57
N GLU A 112 6.10 6.53 20.39
CA GLU A 112 4.74 6.29 19.90
C GLU A 112 4.52 4.83 19.51
N ILE A 113 5.59 4.08 19.18
CA ILE A 113 5.52 2.64 18.91
C ILE A 113 5.52 1.86 20.22
N ARG A 114 4.36 1.29 20.55
CA ARG A 114 4.14 0.55 21.80
C ARG A 114 4.55 -0.91 21.71
N ARG A 115 4.43 -1.50 20.52
CA ARG A 115 4.70 -2.92 20.33
C ARG A 115 5.10 -3.22 18.89
N VAL A 116 6.07 -4.11 18.75
CA VAL A 116 6.45 -4.72 17.49
C VAL A 116 6.34 -6.24 17.65
N GLU A 117 5.47 -6.88 16.87
CA GLU A 117 5.31 -8.34 16.88
C GLU A 117 5.51 -8.92 15.50
N ARG A 118 6.16 -10.08 15.42
CA ARG A 118 6.10 -10.93 14.24
C ARG A 118 4.83 -11.77 14.24
N ARG A 119 4.17 -11.84 13.09
CA ARG A 119 3.03 -12.73 12.85
C ARG A 119 3.26 -13.59 11.62
N ARG A 120 2.84 -14.85 11.70
CA ARG A 120 2.75 -15.73 10.55
C ARG A 120 1.30 -15.83 10.08
N THR A 121 1.05 -15.61 8.80
CA THR A 121 -0.28 -15.69 8.17
C THR A 121 -0.29 -16.64 6.98
N GLY A 122 -1.47 -17.02 6.51
CA GLY A 122 -1.65 -17.90 5.34
C GLY A 122 -0.95 -19.25 5.51
N LEU A 123 -1.40 -20.08 6.46
CA LEU A 123 -0.82 -21.40 6.78
C LEU A 123 0.67 -21.36 7.15
N GLY A 124 1.15 -20.26 7.73
CA GLY A 124 2.56 -20.12 8.12
C GLY A 124 3.51 -19.69 7.00
N THR A 125 3.00 -19.50 5.78
CA THR A 125 3.82 -19.17 4.60
C THR A 125 4.15 -17.69 4.44
N ARG A 126 3.57 -16.83 5.29
CA ARG A 126 3.72 -15.37 5.20
C ARG A 126 4.16 -14.82 6.54
N SER A 127 5.35 -14.21 6.58
CA SER A 127 5.80 -13.44 7.72
C SER A 127 5.38 -11.98 7.55
N GLU A 128 4.72 -11.42 8.57
CA GLU A 128 4.26 -10.02 8.64
C GLU A 128 4.71 -9.42 9.97
N ILE A 129 4.89 -8.09 10.01
CA ILE A 129 5.20 -7.38 11.26
C ILE A 129 3.98 -6.56 11.67
N LEU A 130 3.46 -6.81 12.85
CA LEU A 130 2.46 -5.96 13.47
C LEU A 130 3.16 -4.85 14.25
N VAL A 131 2.82 -3.60 13.93
CA VAL A 131 3.24 -2.44 14.71
C VAL A 131 2.02 -1.86 15.41
N GLU A 132 2.09 -1.75 16.73
CA GLU A 132 1.12 -1.06 17.56
C GLU A 132 1.66 0.32 17.92
N PHE A 133 0.86 1.36 17.67
CA PHE A 133 1.26 2.75 17.85
C PHE A 133 0.16 3.60 18.50
N ALA A 134 0.58 4.57 19.33
CA ALA A 134 -0.30 5.47 20.06
C ALA A 134 0.45 6.74 20.53
N ARG A 135 -0.10 7.92 20.19
CA ARG A 135 0.35 9.23 20.72
C ARG A 135 -0.35 9.52 22.05
N THR A 136 -1.68 9.45 22.06
CA THR A 136 -2.53 9.49 23.26
C THR A 136 -3.74 8.55 23.07
N GLY A 137 -4.20 7.90 24.13
CA GLY A 137 -5.41 7.07 24.10
C GLY A 137 -5.24 5.66 23.51
N ARG A 138 -6.27 5.18 22.81
CA ARG A 138 -6.38 3.76 22.40
C ARG A 138 -5.35 3.40 21.32
N PRO A 139 -4.56 2.34 21.49
CA PRO A 139 -3.57 1.94 20.52
C PRO A 139 -4.19 1.53 19.18
N ARG A 140 -3.50 1.90 18.10
CA ARG A 140 -3.81 1.53 16.72
C ARG A 140 -2.80 0.50 16.24
N ARG A 141 -3.19 -0.29 15.23
CA ARG A 141 -2.38 -1.37 14.70
C ARG A 141 -2.26 -1.27 13.18
N ALA A 142 -1.04 -1.50 12.69
CA ALA A 142 -0.77 -1.68 11.28
C ALA A 142 0.01 -2.98 11.05
N VAL A 143 -0.49 -3.79 10.12
CA VAL A 143 0.24 -4.95 9.59
C VAL A 143 1.14 -4.49 8.45
N LEU A 144 2.44 -4.66 8.65
CA LEU A 144 3.49 -4.38 7.68
C LEU A 144 3.86 -5.67 6.93
N ARG A 145 3.66 -5.64 5.62
CA ARG A 145 4.00 -6.72 4.69
C ARG A 145 5.18 -6.30 3.83
N LEU A 146 6.37 -6.78 4.18
CA LEU A 146 7.61 -6.39 3.52
C LEU A 146 7.73 -6.97 2.10
N VAL A 147 8.37 -6.19 1.25
CA VAL A 147 8.61 -6.47 -0.17
C VAL A 147 10.07 -6.16 -0.49
N GLU A 148 10.71 -7.01 -1.28
CA GLU A 148 12.12 -6.85 -1.68
C GLU A 148 12.29 -6.44 -3.14
N GLU A 149 11.54 -7.04 -4.07
CA GLU A 149 11.70 -6.80 -5.51
C GLU A 149 10.37 -6.37 -6.17
N PRO A 150 10.41 -5.56 -7.23
CA PRO A 150 9.24 -5.39 -8.10
C PRO A 150 8.97 -6.70 -8.85
N GLY A 151 7.85 -7.36 -8.57
CA GLY A 151 7.44 -8.60 -9.24
C GLY A 151 6.51 -8.34 -10.44
N ALA A 152 6.21 -9.38 -11.23
CA ALA A 152 5.29 -9.29 -12.38
C ALA A 152 3.87 -8.76 -12.02
N LEU A 153 3.48 -8.82 -10.74
CA LEU A 153 2.22 -8.29 -10.21
C LEU A 153 2.44 -7.11 -9.24
N GLY A 154 3.59 -6.44 -9.35
CA GLY A 154 3.93 -5.24 -8.62
C GLY A 154 5.00 -5.45 -7.57
N LEU A 155 4.96 -6.49 -6.73
CA LEU A 155 5.82 -6.57 -5.53
C LEU A 155 6.02 -8.03 -5.04
N ARG A 156 7.26 -8.54 -5.06
CA ARG A 156 7.67 -9.86 -4.54
C ARG A 156 7.94 -9.77 -3.04
N ARG A 157 7.36 -10.70 -2.27
CA ARG A 157 7.53 -10.75 -0.81
C ARG A 157 9.00 -10.79 -0.42
N ALA A 158 9.33 -10.08 0.65
CA ALA A 158 10.65 -10.15 1.24
C ALA A 158 10.92 -11.54 1.85
N PRO A 159 12.17 -12.05 1.77
CA PRO A 159 12.59 -13.27 2.42
C PRO A 159 12.55 -13.11 3.94
N GLU A 160 12.44 -14.23 4.67
CA GLU A 160 12.34 -14.20 6.13
C GLU A 160 13.53 -13.48 6.79
N GLU A 161 14.74 -13.61 6.25
CA GLU A 161 15.93 -12.92 6.77
C GLU A 161 15.81 -11.39 6.72
N SER A 162 15.22 -10.86 5.65
CA SER A 162 14.98 -9.42 5.50
C SER A 162 13.91 -8.94 6.49
N VAL A 163 12.88 -9.75 6.73
CA VAL A 163 11.88 -9.50 7.77
C VAL A 163 12.51 -9.50 9.17
N ASP A 164 13.37 -10.47 9.46
CA ASP A 164 14.04 -10.62 10.75
C ASP A 164 15.01 -9.48 11.03
N ARG A 165 15.75 -9.05 10.00
CA ARG A 165 16.64 -7.89 10.10
C ARG A 165 15.85 -6.62 10.41
N PHE A 166 14.72 -6.41 9.73
CA PHE A 166 13.88 -5.25 9.95
C PHE A 166 13.17 -5.29 11.31
N GLU A 167 12.64 -6.44 11.74
CA GLU A 167 12.07 -6.61 13.07
C GLU A 167 13.09 -6.30 14.17
N ARG A 168 14.31 -6.83 14.05
CA ARG A 168 15.39 -6.55 15.01
C ARG A 168 15.72 -5.06 15.07
N ARG A 169 15.83 -4.39 13.92
CA ARG A 169 16.06 -2.93 13.87
C ARG A 169 14.94 -2.17 14.59
N LEU A 170 13.67 -2.47 14.28
CA LEU A 170 12.54 -1.83 14.94
C LEU A 170 12.57 -2.04 16.46
N ARG A 171 12.81 -3.29 16.91
CA ARG A 171 12.91 -3.60 18.34
C ARG A 171 14.03 -2.82 19.03
N LEU A 172 15.22 -2.79 18.44
CA LEU A 172 16.37 -2.06 18.98
C LEU A 172 16.03 -0.58 19.25
N HIS A 173 15.41 0.10 18.28
CA HIS A 173 15.03 1.50 18.44
C HIS A 173 13.90 1.70 19.46
N THR A 174 12.85 0.86 19.43
CA THR A 174 11.76 0.95 20.40
C THR A 174 12.21 0.69 21.82
N THR A 175 13.11 -0.29 22.04
CA THR A 175 13.68 -0.56 23.37
C THR A 175 14.52 0.62 23.85
N ALA A 176 15.38 1.17 23.00
CA ALA A 176 16.21 2.34 23.34
C ALA A 176 15.38 3.58 23.69
N ALA A 177 14.27 3.82 22.99
CA ALA A 177 13.36 4.93 23.29
C ALA A 177 12.64 4.76 24.63
N TRP A 178 12.36 3.51 25.03
CA TRP A 178 11.73 3.20 26.32
C TRP A 178 12.72 3.22 27.50
N THR A 179 14.01 2.99 27.26
CA THR A 179 15.09 3.09 28.26
C THR A 179 15.78 4.46 28.31
N GLY A 180 15.28 5.46 27.56
CA GLY A 180 15.75 6.84 27.66
C GLY A 180 15.59 7.39 29.07
N PRO A 181 16.53 8.23 29.56
CA PRO A 181 16.48 8.72 30.93
C PRO A 181 15.24 9.60 31.18
N ASP A 182 14.64 9.41 32.35
CA ASP A 182 13.35 9.95 32.82
C ASP A 182 13.38 11.47 33.14
N TRP A 183 14.12 12.25 32.35
CA TRP A 183 14.21 13.70 32.54
C TRP A 183 13.04 14.40 31.84
N GLY A 184 11.94 14.51 32.57
CA GLY A 184 11.07 15.68 32.48
C GLY A 184 9.87 15.52 31.56
N SER A 185 8.73 15.22 32.18
CA SER A 185 7.45 15.86 31.87
C SER A 185 7.63 17.19 31.13
N ARG A 186 7.11 17.26 29.89
CA ARG A 186 6.95 18.53 29.17
C ARG A 186 6.20 19.51 30.10
N PRO A 187 6.70 20.74 30.31
CA PRO A 187 5.91 21.75 31.00
C PRO A 187 4.65 22.02 30.17
N SER A 188 3.54 22.06 30.90
CA SER A 188 2.18 22.42 30.48
C SER A 188 2.09 23.78 29.82
#